data_AF-A0A8T5DCB9-F1
#
_entry.id   AF-A0A8T5DCB9-F1
#
_cell.length_a   1.000
_cell.length_b   1.000
_cell.length_c   1.000
_cell.angle_alpha   90.00
_cell.angle_beta   90.00
_cell.angle_gamma   90.00
#
_symmetry.space_group_name_H-M   'P 1'
#
loop_
_entity.id
_entity.type
_entity.pdbx_description
1 polymer ?
#
loop_
_entity_poly.entity_id
_entity_poly.type
_entity_poly.pdbx_seq_one_letter_code
_entity_poly.pdbx_strand_id
1 'polypeptide(L)'
;MSRSSPGYDEIVRASLEVFDQYDTAITLRQLYYRLVSRLLIKNTINSYKRLSRILVKARERGHVPINCLEDRSRRILGRGDTGFYSAEEYLKSKLHSLQDSWKGFTMPMWDNQPKHVLISLEKDALSRLVSRVANNYSIRTFPTRGYPSFSYVQGMARYMQTRLKGKHVVVLYFGDFDPSGIDIERDLEARLGRYGAKDFSVTRVALTNAQIIEHNLPPMPVKRTDARAEGFLATHGDKSVELDALDPNLFTTVVEKAIRQQINVRRWNSKIRKIKELKIWIKDKLDDIEKVIDAEVESLEK
;
A
#
# COMPACT_ATOMS: atom_id res chain seq x y z
N MET A 1 -39.92 7.49 -2.81
CA MET A 1 -40.18 6.52 -3.89
C MET A 1 -39.07 5.46 -3.90
N SER A 2 -39.38 4.20 -3.58
CA SER A 2 -38.40 3.11 -3.61
C SER A 2 -38.10 2.75 -5.06
N ARG A 3 -36.97 3.21 -5.63
CA ARG A 3 -36.48 2.68 -6.90
C ARG A 3 -36.40 1.15 -6.80
N SER A 4 -36.91 0.45 -7.82
CA SER A 4 -36.76 -1.00 -7.91
C SER A 4 -35.28 -1.37 -7.91
N SER A 5 -34.94 -2.59 -7.49
CA SER A 5 -33.53 -3.02 -7.50
C SER A 5 -32.99 -2.95 -8.93
N PRO A 6 -31.84 -2.30 -9.17
CA PRO A 6 -31.35 -2.02 -10.52
C PRO A 6 -31.17 -3.31 -11.32
N GLY A 7 -31.46 -3.25 -12.62
CA GLY A 7 -31.38 -4.39 -13.55
C GLY A 7 -29.97 -4.89 -13.80
N TYR A 8 -29.82 -6.00 -14.54
CA TYR A 8 -28.51 -6.53 -14.94
C TYR A 8 -27.71 -5.50 -15.76
N ASP A 9 -28.33 -4.93 -16.80
CA ASP A 9 -27.66 -3.99 -17.72
C ASP A 9 -27.27 -2.68 -17.04
N GLU A 10 -28.09 -2.21 -16.11
CA GLU A 10 -27.82 -1.02 -15.32
C GLU A 10 -26.59 -1.21 -14.41
N ILE A 11 -26.47 -2.39 -13.78
CA ILE A 11 -25.31 -2.73 -12.96
C ILE A 11 -24.05 -2.87 -13.83
N VAL A 12 -24.15 -3.50 -15.01
CA VAL A 12 -23.01 -3.65 -15.93
C VAL A 12 -22.51 -2.29 -16.40
N ARG A 13 -23.41 -1.40 -16.85
CA ARG A 13 -23.05 -0.05 -17.32
C ARG A 13 -22.38 0.76 -16.22
N ALA A 14 -22.99 0.81 -15.03
CA ALA A 14 -22.42 1.53 -13.90
C ALA A 14 -21.08 0.93 -13.45
N SER A 15 -20.89 -0.38 -13.59
CA SER A 15 -19.60 -1.02 -13.28
C SER A 15 -18.52 -0.62 -14.28
N LEU A 16 -18.82 -0.56 -15.58
CA LEU A 16 -17.89 -0.09 -16.60
C LEU A 16 -17.44 1.36 -16.34
N GLU A 17 -18.39 2.26 -16.03
CA GLU A 17 -18.06 3.64 -15.66
C GLU A 17 -17.19 3.75 -14.42
N VAL A 18 -17.32 2.81 -13.48
CA VAL A 18 -16.45 2.76 -12.30
C VAL A 18 -15.07 2.24 -12.69
N PHE A 19 -14.98 1.21 -13.54
CA PHE A 19 -13.70 0.68 -13.99
C PHE A 19 -12.89 1.70 -14.80
N ASP A 20 -13.54 2.51 -15.64
CA ASP A 20 -12.90 3.53 -16.46
C ASP A 20 -12.27 4.68 -15.64
N GLN A 21 -12.65 4.80 -14.37
CA GLN A 21 -12.08 5.79 -13.43
C GLN A 21 -10.75 5.33 -12.80
N TYR A 22 -10.30 4.11 -13.08
CA TYR A 22 -9.10 3.55 -12.47
C TYR A 22 -8.19 2.91 -13.52
N ASP A 23 -6.91 3.29 -13.50
CA ASP A 23 -5.87 2.64 -14.32
C ASP A 23 -5.54 1.20 -13.87
N THR A 24 -6.14 0.73 -12.77
CA THR A 24 -5.88 -0.60 -12.18
C THR A 24 -7.16 -1.31 -11.76
N ALA A 25 -7.15 -2.63 -11.84
CA ALA A 25 -8.26 -3.47 -11.38
C ALA A 25 -8.59 -3.21 -9.90
N ILE A 26 -9.89 -3.09 -9.59
CA ILE A 26 -10.40 -2.86 -8.23
C ILE A 26 -10.99 -4.15 -7.66
N THR A 27 -11.13 -4.24 -6.34
CA THR A 27 -11.81 -5.39 -5.74
C THR A 27 -13.32 -5.30 -5.93
N LEU A 28 -14.01 -6.45 -5.87
CA LEU A 28 -15.48 -6.52 -5.87
C LEU A 28 -16.11 -5.65 -4.77
N ARG A 29 -15.45 -5.56 -3.61
CA ARG A 29 -15.91 -4.77 -2.47
C ARG A 29 -15.77 -3.26 -2.73
N GLN A 30 -14.69 -2.83 -3.38
CA GLN A 30 -14.52 -1.43 -3.77
C GLN A 30 -15.58 -1.02 -4.79
N LEU A 31 -15.81 -1.84 -5.82
CA LEU A 31 -16.89 -1.60 -6.78
C LEU A 31 -18.25 -1.52 -6.09
N TYR A 32 -18.54 -2.44 -5.16
CA TYR A 32 -19.77 -2.42 -4.38
C TYR A 32 -19.97 -1.08 -3.67
N TYR A 33 -18.98 -0.58 -2.94
CA TYR A 33 -19.12 0.69 -2.23
C TYR A 33 -19.26 1.88 -3.19
N ARG A 34 -18.58 1.90 -4.33
CA ARG A 34 -18.78 2.95 -5.34
C ARG A 34 -20.21 2.98 -5.87
N LEU A 35 -20.82 1.82 -6.10
CA LEU A 35 -22.22 1.72 -6.52
C LEU A 35 -23.21 2.06 -5.39
N VAL A 36 -22.85 1.80 -4.13
CA VAL A 36 -23.61 2.27 -2.96
C VAL A 36 -23.56 3.80 -2.85
N SER A 37 -22.37 4.41 -2.99
CA SER A 37 -22.19 5.86 -2.93
C SER A 37 -22.92 6.59 -4.05
N ARG A 38 -23.09 5.95 -5.22
CA ARG A 38 -23.94 6.45 -6.32
C ARG A 38 -25.44 6.21 -6.11
N LEU A 39 -25.86 5.72 -4.94
CA LEU A 39 -27.24 5.36 -4.59
C LEU A 39 -27.88 4.34 -5.54
N LEU A 40 -27.06 3.58 -6.27
CA LEU A 40 -27.53 2.59 -7.24
C LEU A 40 -27.93 1.29 -6.56
N ILE A 41 -27.13 0.83 -5.59
CA ILE A 41 -27.42 -0.37 -4.81
C ILE A 41 -27.49 -0.07 -3.32
N LYS A 42 -28.37 -0.77 -2.60
CA LYS A 42 -28.46 -0.64 -1.13
C LYS A 42 -27.26 -1.27 -0.45
N ASN A 43 -26.78 -0.66 0.63
CA ASN A 43 -25.70 -1.22 1.44
C ASN A 43 -26.19 -2.42 2.29
N THR A 44 -26.37 -3.59 1.67
CA THR A 44 -26.79 -4.83 2.35
C THR A 44 -25.99 -6.03 1.86
N ILE A 45 -25.85 -7.06 2.71
CA ILE A 45 -25.21 -8.35 2.37
C ILE A 45 -25.85 -8.98 1.12
N ASN A 46 -27.18 -8.86 0.98
CA ASN A 46 -27.91 -9.38 -0.16
C ASN A 46 -27.57 -8.65 -1.47
N SER A 47 -27.44 -7.32 -1.43
CA SER A 47 -26.95 -6.52 -2.57
C SER A 47 -25.54 -6.92 -2.98
N TYR A 48 -24.64 -7.15 -2.02
CA TYR A 48 -23.28 -7.59 -2.29
C TYR A 48 -23.25 -8.96 -2.97
N LYS A 49 -23.99 -9.94 -2.43
CA LYS A 49 -24.12 -11.28 -3.03
C LYS A 49 -24.74 -11.23 -4.43
N ARG A 50 -25.68 -10.31 -4.66
CA ARG A 50 -26.31 -10.10 -5.97
C ARG A 50 -25.32 -9.51 -6.98
N LEU A 51 -24.58 -8.47 -6.60
CA LEU A 51 -23.54 -7.87 -7.43
C LEU A 51 -22.48 -8.89 -7.83
N SER A 52 -22.01 -9.70 -6.87
CA SER A 52 -21.06 -10.79 -7.12
C SER A 52 -21.54 -11.73 -8.24
N ARG A 53 -22.78 -12.21 -8.15
CA ARG A 53 -23.38 -13.11 -9.15
C ARG A 53 -23.52 -12.45 -10.52
N ILE A 54 -23.89 -11.16 -10.55
CA ILE A 54 -24.04 -10.41 -11.81
C ILE A 54 -22.70 -10.24 -12.51
N LEU A 55 -21.63 -9.90 -11.78
CA LEU A 55 -20.30 -9.71 -12.37
C LEU A 55 -19.58 -11.00 -12.76
N VAL A 56 -19.94 -12.14 -12.16
CA VAL A 56 -19.52 -13.44 -12.71
C VAL A 56 -20.14 -13.62 -14.09
N LYS A 57 -21.47 -13.51 -14.21
CA LYS A 57 -22.17 -13.66 -15.50
C LYS A 57 -21.71 -12.64 -16.55
N ALA A 58 -21.44 -11.40 -16.14
CA ALA A 58 -20.99 -10.35 -17.05
C ALA A 58 -19.59 -10.61 -17.60
N ARG A 59 -18.68 -11.18 -16.79
CA ARG A 59 -17.33 -11.58 -17.25
C ARG A 59 -17.38 -12.80 -18.16
N GLU A 60 -18.18 -13.81 -17.80
CA GLU A 60 -18.38 -15.01 -18.63
C GLU A 60 -18.95 -14.68 -20.02
N ARG A 61 -19.81 -13.65 -20.10
CA ARG A 61 -20.42 -13.16 -21.35
C ARG A 61 -19.60 -12.10 -22.08
N GLY A 62 -18.45 -11.67 -21.53
CA GLY A 62 -17.63 -10.61 -22.12
C GLY A 62 -18.22 -9.19 -22.04
N HIS A 63 -19.27 -8.97 -21.25
CA HIS A 63 -19.90 -7.65 -21.08
C HIS A 63 -19.09 -6.69 -20.18
N VAL A 64 -18.15 -7.23 -19.40
CA VAL A 64 -17.12 -6.46 -18.69
C VAL A 64 -15.76 -7.17 -18.85
N PRO A 65 -14.62 -6.46 -18.82
CA PRO A 65 -13.31 -7.08 -19.00
C PRO A 65 -13.04 -8.18 -17.96
N ILE A 66 -12.46 -9.31 -18.37
CA ILE A 66 -12.18 -10.45 -17.47
C ILE A 66 -11.30 -10.03 -16.28
N ASN A 67 -10.34 -9.15 -16.53
CA ASN A 67 -9.36 -8.65 -15.56
C ASN A 67 -9.82 -7.37 -14.82
N CYS A 68 -11.09 -6.98 -14.91
CA CYS A 68 -11.59 -5.75 -14.27
C CYS A 68 -11.62 -5.83 -12.73
N LEU A 69 -11.57 -7.04 -12.16
CA LEU A 69 -11.60 -7.27 -10.71
C LEU A 69 -10.31 -7.93 -10.21
N GLU A 70 -9.70 -7.34 -9.18
CA GLU A 70 -8.52 -7.90 -8.50
C GLU A 70 -8.94 -8.93 -7.43
N ASP A 71 -8.57 -10.21 -7.60
CA ASP A 71 -8.74 -11.26 -6.58
C ASP A 71 -7.49 -11.30 -5.67
N ARG A 72 -7.55 -10.63 -4.53
CA ARG A 72 -6.43 -10.51 -3.58
C ARG A 72 -6.19 -11.76 -2.73
N SER A 73 -7.04 -12.79 -2.85
CA SER A 73 -7.08 -13.93 -1.92
C SER A 73 -6.29 -15.17 -2.38
N ARG A 74 -5.89 -15.23 -3.66
CA ARG A 74 -5.23 -16.42 -4.22
C ARG A 74 -3.83 -16.08 -4.73
N ARG A 75 -2.81 -16.67 -4.12
CA ARG A 75 -1.46 -16.75 -4.68
C ARG A 75 -1.38 -18.01 -5.53
N ILE A 76 -1.05 -17.88 -6.81
CA ILE A 76 -0.57 -19.03 -7.60
C ILE A 76 0.81 -19.37 -7.03
N LEU A 77 0.95 -20.60 -6.51
CA LEU A 77 2.18 -21.11 -5.92
C LEU A 77 2.83 -22.09 -6.89
N GLY A 78 4.16 -22.02 -7.01
CA GLY A 78 4.93 -22.82 -7.96
C GLY A 78 5.34 -22.01 -9.19
N ARG A 79 6.53 -22.30 -9.72
CA ARG A 79 7.05 -21.65 -10.93
C ARG A 79 6.52 -22.30 -12.22
N GLY A 80 6.00 -23.53 -12.14
CA GLY A 80 5.67 -24.34 -13.31
C GLY A 80 6.93 -24.90 -13.98
N ASP A 81 6.77 -25.47 -15.18
CA ASP A 81 7.87 -25.96 -16.01
C ASP A 81 8.52 -24.78 -16.75
N THR A 82 9.34 -24.03 -16.02
CA THR A 82 10.07 -22.86 -16.54
C THR A 82 11.56 -23.13 -16.45
N GLY A 83 12.27 -23.06 -17.57
CA GLY A 83 13.72 -23.25 -17.69
C GLY A 83 14.26 -22.55 -18.93
N PHE A 84 15.58 -22.63 -19.12
CA PHE A 84 16.23 -22.20 -20.37
C PHE A 84 16.36 -23.41 -21.29
N TYR A 85 16.23 -23.21 -22.60
CA TYR A 85 16.30 -24.29 -23.58
C TYR A 85 17.75 -24.66 -23.93
N SER A 86 18.72 -23.81 -23.61
CA SER A 86 20.15 -24.11 -23.75
C SER A 86 21.02 -23.42 -22.68
N ALA A 87 22.24 -23.93 -22.50
CA ALA A 87 23.23 -23.31 -21.62
C ALA A 87 23.70 -21.94 -22.15
N GLU A 88 23.75 -21.77 -23.48
CA GLU A 88 24.13 -20.52 -24.12
C GLU A 88 23.08 -19.42 -23.88
N GLU A 89 21.80 -19.77 -23.98
CA GLU A 89 20.68 -18.86 -23.68
C GLU A 89 20.73 -18.39 -22.23
N TYR A 90 20.98 -19.32 -21.30
CA TYR A 90 21.16 -19.00 -19.88
C TYR A 90 22.31 -18.01 -19.68
N LEU A 91 23.48 -18.29 -20.27
CA LEU A 91 24.67 -17.45 -20.12
C LEU A 91 24.44 -16.04 -20.69
N LYS A 92 23.89 -15.92 -21.91
CA LYS A 92 23.55 -14.64 -22.54
C LYS A 92 22.56 -13.84 -21.67
N SER A 93 21.54 -14.50 -21.12
CA SER A 93 20.59 -13.88 -20.20
C SER A 93 21.26 -13.34 -18.93
N LYS A 94 22.22 -14.08 -18.36
CA LYS A 94 22.98 -13.64 -17.18
C LYS A 94 23.91 -12.48 -17.47
N LEU A 95 24.61 -12.50 -18.60
CA LEU A 95 25.48 -11.40 -19.02
C LEU A 95 24.68 -10.11 -19.27
N HIS A 96 23.57 -10.20 -20.00
CA HIS A 96 22.68 -9.05 -20.21
C HIS A 96 22.10 -8.53 -18.88
N SER A 97 21.70 -9.43 -17.97
CA SER A 97 21.25 -9.02 -16.63
C SER A 97 22.35 -8.37 -15.79
N LEU A 98 23.61 -8.78 -15.96
CA LEU A 98 24.75 -8.19 -15.28
C LEU A 98 25.02 -6.78 -15.84
N GLN A 99 25.03 -6.62 -17.16
CA GLN A 99 25.20 -5.33 -17.85
C GLN A 99 24.15 -4.30 -17.40
N ASP A 100 22.91 -4.72 -17.20
CA ASP A 100 21.82 -3.84 -16.76
C ASP A 100 21.71 -3.68 -15.23
N SER A 101 22.54 -4.40 -14.46
CA SER A 101 22.43 -4.45 -13.00
C SER A 101 22.60 -3.08 -12.31
N TRP A 102 23.36 -2.16 -12.92
CA TRP A 102 23.53 -0.80 -12.41
C TRP A 102 22.20 -0.04 -12.27
N LYS A 103 21.21 -0.33 -13.14
CA LYS A 103 19.87 0.28 -13.08
C LYS A 103 19.20 -0.01 -11.74
N GLY A 104 19.45 -1.20 -11.18
CA GLY A 104 18.92 -1.68 -9.91
C GLY A 104 19.70 -1.22 -8.67
N PHE A 105 20.85 -0.55 -8.82
CA PHE A 105 21.62 -0.08 -7.66
C PHE A 105 20.81 0.90 -6.81
N THR A 106 20.72 0.62 -5.51
CA THR A 106 20.03 1.45 -4.54
C THR A 106 20.87 1.59 -3.28
N MET A 107 20.60 2.63 -2.49
CA MET A 107 21.20 2.82 -1.18
C MET A 107 20.10 3.10 -0.14
N PRO A 108 20.35 2.83 1.16
CA PRO A 108 19.44 3.24 2.22
C PRO A 108 19.22 4.77 2.21
N MET A 109 18.00 5.18 1.86
CA MET A 109 17.64 6.60 1.72
C MET A 109 17.56 7.35 3.06
N TRP A 110 17.28 6.62 4.15
CA TRP A 110 17.09 7.18 5.49
C TRP A 110 18.36 7.21 6.34
N ASP A 111 19.47 6.64 5.86
CA ASP A 111 20.72 6.56 6.62
C ASP A 111 21.37 7.92 6.89
N ASN A 112 21.15 8.92 6.02
CA ASN A 112 21.61 10.28 6.27
C ASN A 112 20.51 11.17 6.87
N GLN A 113 19.27 10.70 6.99
CA GLN A 113 18.18 11.44 7.64
C GLN A 113 18.38 11.43 9.17
N PRO A 114 17.89 12.44 9.90
CA PRO A 114 18.00 12.47 11.37
C PRO A 114 17.10 11.45 12.06
N LYS A 115 16.10 10.91 11.35
CA LYS A 115 15.09 9.98 11.84
C LYS A 115 14.76 8.91 10.80
N HIS A 116 14.09 7.85 11.23
CA HIS A 116 13.43 6.88 10.36
C HIS A 116 11.92 7.06 10.38
N VAL A 117 11.25 6.60 9.32
CA VAL A 117 9.78 6.64 9.22
C VAL A 117 9.27 5.25 8.93
N LEU A 118 8.22 4.85 9.65
CA LEU A 118 7.43 3.65 9.40
C LEU A 118 5.97 4.03 9.21
N ILE A 119 5.21 3.18 8.52
CA ILE A 119 3.76 3.34 8.40
C ILE A 119 3.10 2.19 9.14
N SER A 120 2.12 2.49 9.99
CA SER A 120 1.17 1.51 10.54
C SER A 120 -0.20 1.78 9.93
N LEU A 121 -0.80 0.76 9.33
CA LEU A 121 -2.06 0.87 8.60
C LEU A 121 -3.07 -0.12 9.18
N GLU A 122 -4.16 0.35 9.75
CA GLU A 122 -5.15 -0.52 10.40
C GLU A 122 -5.89 -1.44 9.42
N LYS A 123 -6.00 -1.00 8.16
CA LYS A 123 -6.83 -1.63 7.12
C LYS A 123 -5.98 -2.32 6.04
N ASP A 124 -5.81 -3.63 6.14
CA ASP A 124 -5.08 -4.44 5.14
C ASP A 124 -5.62 -4.29 3.70
N ALA A 125 -6.92 -3.98 3.53
CA ALA A 125 -7.49 -3.70 2.22
C ALA A 125 -6.83 -2.52 1.48
N LEU A 126 -6.20 -1.61 2.20
CA LEU A 126 -5.50 -0.45 1.64
C LEU A 126 -3.97 -0.67 1.54
N SER A 127 -3.47 -1.84 1.94
CA SER A 127 -2.03 -2.11 2.05
C SER A 127 -1.28 -1.98 0.73
N ARG A 128 -1.84 -2.45 -0.40
CA ARG A 128 -1.23 -2.32 -1.74
C ARG A 128 -1.13 -0.86 -2.18
N LEU A 129 -2.14 -0.05 -1.89
CA LEU A 129 -2.15 1.38 -2.24
C LEU A 129 -1.08 2.11 -1.43
N VAL A 130 -1.12 1.97 -0.10
CA VAL A 130 -0.19 2.64 0.81
C VAL A 130 1.25 2.20 0.57
N SER A 131 1.48 0.88 0.42
CA SER A 131 2.83 0.35 0.19
C SER A 131 3.41 0.82 -1.13
N ARG A 132 2.59 1.01 -2.18
CA ARG A 132 3.06 1.55 -3.48
C ARG A 132 3.65 2.95 -3.30
N VAL A 133 2.95 3.82 -2.58
CA VAL A 133 3.42 5.18 -2.27
C VAL A 133 4.65 5.12 -1.36
N ALA A 134 4.59 4.34 -0.29
CA ALA A 134 5.67 4.22 0.69
C ALA A 134 6.98 3.69 0.08
N ASN A 135 6.89 2.75 -0.86
CA ASN A 135 8.04 2.16 -1.54
C ASN A 135 8.82 3.19 -2.37
N ASN A 136 8.14 4.21 -2.93
CA ASN A 136 8.81 5.32 -3.63
C ASN A 136 9.74 6.11 -2.69
N TYR A 137 9.51 6.03 -1.38
CA TYR A 137 10.30 6.67 -0.34
C TYR A 137 11.09 5.67 0.52
N SER A 138 11.19 4.41 0.10
CA SER A 138 11.88 3.35 0.86
C SER A 138 11.36 3.21 2.30
N ILE A 139 10.06 3.43 2.52
CA ILE A 139 9.40 3.29 3.83
C ILE A 139 8.69 1.95 3.93
N ARG A 140 8.83 1.28 5.07
CA ARG A 140 8.13 0.02 5.35
C ARG A 140 6.72 0.29 5.89
N THR A 141 5.75 -0.44 5.33
CA THR A 141 4.34 -0.40 5.75
C THR A 141 4.02 -1.65 6.58
N PHE A 142 3.35 -1.44 7.71
CA PHE A 142 2.87 -2.46 8.63
C PHE A 142 1.33 -2.47 8.62
N PRO A 143 0.69 -3.19 7.66
CA PRO A 143 -0.75 -3.34 7.63
C PRO A 143 -1.27 -4.33 8.69
N THR A 144 -2.38 -4.00 9.32
CA THR A 144 -3.10 -4.83 10.30
C THR A 144 -4.54 -5.05 9.83
N ARG A 145 -5.36 -5.72 10.66
CA ARG A 145 -6.80 -5.88 10.47
C ARG A 145 -7.49 -5.57 11.79
N GLY A 146 -7.48 -4.29 12.17
CA GLY A 146 -7.78 -3.86 13.54
C GLY A 146 -6.58 -4.11 14.46
N TYR A 147 -6.83 -4.61 15.67
CA TYR A 147 -5.78 -4.85 16.68
C TYR A 147 -4.67 -5.78 16.17
N PRO A 148 -3.40 -5.34 16.18
CA PRO A 148 -2.29 -6.19 15.78
C PRO A 148 -2.01 -7.29 16.82
N SER A 149 -1.70 -8.49 16.35
CA SER A 149 -1.33 -9.61 17.22
C SER A 149 -0.02 -9.34 17.98
N PHE A 150 0.24 -10.12 19.04
CA PHE A 150 1.49 -10.06 19.80
C PHE A 150 2.73 -10.08 18.88
N SER A 151 2.86 -11.13 18.07
CA SER A 151 4.02 -11.36 17.21
C SER A 151 4.21 -10.26 16.18
N TYR A 152 3.11 -9.60 15.77
CA TYR A 152 3.16 -8.52 14.81
C TYR A 152 3.85 -7.27 15.38
N VAL A 153 3.40 -6.79 16.54
CA VAL A 153 4.00 -5.61 17.21
C VAL A 153 5.40 -5.94 17.70
N GLN A 154 5.64 -7.16 18.19
CA GLN A 154 6.99 -7.61 18.55
C GLN A 154 7.94 -7.59 17.34
N GLY A 155 7.48 -8.04 16.17
CA GLY A 155 8.24 -7.97 14.92
C GLY A 155 8.58 -6.54 14.50
N MET A 156 7.62 -5.62 14.65
CA MET A 156 7.84 -4.19 14.40
C MET A 156 8.86 -3.58 15.37
N ALA A 157 8.74 -3.84 16.67
CA ALA A 157 9.67 -3.37 17.69
C ALA A 157 11.10 -3.92 17.44
N ARG A 158 11.23 -5.21 17.14
CA ARG A 158 12.51 -5.84 16.79
C ARG A 158 13.11 -5.22 15.53
N TYR A 159 12.30 -4.91 14.52
CA TYR A 159 12.77 -4.21 13.33
C TYR A 159 13.33 -2.83 13.68
N MET A 160 12.64 -2.06 14.51
CA MET A 160 13.12 -0.75 14.97
C MET A 160 14.47 -0.85 15.68
N GLN A 161 14.61 -1.80 16.60
CA GLN A 161 15.83 -2.02 17.38
C GLN A 161 17.02 -2.47 16.50
N THR A 162 16.77 -3.39 15.56
CA THR A 162 17.87 -4.08 14.83
C THR A 162 18.21 -3.48 13.48
N ARG A 163 17.36 -2.62 12.91
CA ARG A 163 17.53 -2.10 11.54
C ARG A 163 17.55 -0.58 11.44
N LEU A 164 17.11 0.16 12.46
CA LEU A 164 16.98 1.63 12.40
C LEU A 164 18.08 2.39 13.17
N LYS A 165 19.19 1.71 13.50
CA LYS A 165 20.43 2.30 14.00
C LYS A 165 20.26 3.25 15.19
N GLY A 166 19.25 3.03 16.02
CA GLY A 166 18.96 3.82 17.22
C GLY A 166 18.56 5.28 16.98
N LYS A 167 18.23 5.67 15.74
CA LYS A 167 17.67 7.02 15.49
C LYS A 167 16.20 7.05 15.87
N HIS A 168 15.72 8.26 16.21
CA HIS A 168 14.31 8.51 16.42
C HIS A 168 13.45 7.95 15.27
N VAL A 169 12.38 7.24 15.62
CA VAL A 169 11.47 6.61 14.65
C VAL A 169 10.09 7.25 14.72
N VAL A 170 9.63 7.82 13.61
CA VAL A 170 8.26 8.32 13.47
C VAL A 170 7.39 7.23 12.85
N VAL A 171 6.35 6.79 13.57
CA VAL A 171 5.35 5.85 13.09
C VAL A 171 4.12 6.65 12.64
N LEU A 172 3.92 6.74 11.33
CA LEU A 172 2.72 7.34 10.74
C LEU A 172 1.58 6.33 10.81
N TYR A 173 0.58 6.62 11.64
CA TYR A 173 -0.57 5.75 11.88
C TYR A 173 -1.76 6.17 11.02
N PHE A 174 -2.33 5.19 10.31
CA PHE A 174 -3.51 5.33 9.47
C PHE A 174 -4.55 4.34 9.98
N GLY A 175 -5.50 4.83 10.79
CA GLY A 175 -6.60 4.04 11.34
C GLY A 175 -7.95 4.70 11.14
N ASP A 176 -9.00 3.95 11.42
CA ASP A 176 -10.38 4.45 11.37
C ASP A 176 -10.56 5.51 12.48
N PHE A 177 -11.49 6.45 12.28
CA PHE A 177 -11.90 7.41 13.29
C PHE A 177 -13.13 6.85 14.00
N ASP A 178 -12.91 5.92 14.93
CA ASP A 178 -13.92 5.30 15.76
C ASP A 178 -13.32 4.92 17.13
N PRO A 179 -14.12 4.42 18.09
CA PRO A 179 -13.61 4.07 19.43
C PRO A 179 -12.46 3.07 19.41
N SER A 180 -12.51 2.07 18.53
CA SER A 180 -11.47 1.04 18.41
C SER A 180 -10.21 1.57 17.72
N GLY A 181 -10.33 2.35 16.64
CA GLY A 181 -9.20 2.91 15.90
C GLY A 181 -8.35 3.85 16.74
N ILE A 182 -8.97 4.71 17.57
CA ILE A 182 -8.23 5.57 18.52
C ILE A 182 -7.50 4.73 19.57
N ASP A 183 -8.14 3.67 20.04
CA ASP A 183 -7.57 2.78 21.04
C ASP A 183 -6.41 1.93 20.50
N ILE A 184 -6.48 1.50 19.24
CA ILE A 184 -5.42 0.75 18.53
C ILE A 184 -4.16 1.59 18.42
N GLU A 185 -4.27 2.89 18.14
CA GLU A 185 -3.13 3.81 18.12
C GLU A 185 -2.38 3.80 19.46
N ARG A 186 -3.13 3.98 20.56
CA ARG A 186 -2.58 3.97 21.93
C ARG A 186 -2.04 2.59 22.31
N ASP A 187 -2.73 1.49 21.98
CA ASP A 187 -2.25 0.12 22.23
C ASP A 187 -0.94 -0.17 21.49
N LEU A 188 -0.85 0.27 20.22
CA LEU A 188 0.36 0.13 19.41
C LEU A 188 1.54 0.85 20.08
N GLU A 189 1.37 2.10 20.46
CA GLU A 189 2.41 2.88 21.14
C GLU A 189 2.87 2.22 22.45
N ALA A 190 1.92 1.86 23.32
CA ALA A 190 2.21 1.20 24.58
C ALA A 190 2.95 -0.13 24.39
N ARG A 191 2.55 -0.94 23.41
CA ARG A 191 3.16 -2.24 23.14
C ARG A 191 4.50 -2.15 22.44
N LEU A 192 4.71 -1.18 21.55
CA LEU A 192 6.03 -0.91 20.98
C LEU A 192 7.05 -0.60 22.09
N GLY A 193 6.68 0.28 23.03
CA GLY A 193 7.51 0.60 24.20
C GLY A 193 7.74 -0.64 25.08
N ARG A 194 6.67 -1.38 25.42
CA ARG A 194 6.76 -2.62 26.20
C ARG A 194 7.66 -3.67 25.57
N TYR A 195 7.70 -3.75 24.23
CA TYR A 195 8.52 -4.72 23.49
C TYR A 195 9.91 -4.17 23.12
N GLY A 196 10.32 -3.06 23.75
CA GLY A 196 11.70 -2.56 23.71
C GLY A 196 12.02 -1.60 22.57
N ALA A 197 11.02 -1.14 21.80
CA ALA A 197 11.24 0.01 20.94
C ALA A 197 11.55 1.23 21.82
N LYS A 198 12.59 1.97 21.45
CA LYS A 198 13.04 3.18 22.15
C LYS A 198 13.09 4.33 21.17
N ASP A 199 12.93 5.55 21.68
CA ASP A 199 12.99 6.79 20.91
C ASP A 199 12.11 6.76 19.64
N PHE A 200 10.80 6.75 19.85
CA PHE A 200 9.82 6.76 18.78
C PHE A 200 8.61 7.62 19.14
N SER A 201 7.85 8.01 18.12
CA SER A 201 6.56 8.66 18.27
C SER A 201 5.55 8.03 17.32
N VAL A 202 4.32 7.79 17.80
CA VAL A 202 3.20 7.41 16.93
C VAL A 202 2.40 8.68 16.61
N THR A 203 2.02 8.86 15.34
CA THR A 203 1.27 10.03 14.91
C THR A 203 0.17 9.62 13.94
N ARG A 204 -1.08 9.82 14.32
CA ARG A 204 -2.23 9.69 13.42
C ARG A 204 -2.18 10.71 12.28
N VAL A 205 -2.30 10.21 11.06
CA VAL A 205 -2.19 11.01 9.82
C VAL A 205 -3.51 11.10 9.06
N ALA A 206 -4.35 10.06 9.12
CA ALA A 206 -5.61 10.01 8.40
C ALA A 206 -6.81 10.11 9.35
N LEU A 207 -7.88 10.69 8.80
CA LEU A 207 -9.15 10.95 9.48
C LEU A 207 -8.97 11.80 10.74
N THR A 208 -8.15 12.85 10.66
CA THR A 208 -8.18 13.91 11.67
C THR A 208 -9.51 14.67 11.58
N ASN A 209 -9.95 15.30 12.67
CA ASN A 209 -11.17 16.11 12.67
C ASN A 209 -11.16 17.16 11.54
N ALA A 210 -10.00 17.77 11.27
CA ALA A 210 -9.83 18.72 10.18
C ALA A 210 -10.09 18.08 8.80
N GLN A 211 -9.52 16.90 8.53
CA GLN A 211 -9.74 16.18 7.26
C GLN A 211 -11.19 15.73 7.07
N ILE A 212 -11.85 15.30 8.15
CA ILE A 212 -13.27 14.88 8.10
C ILE A 212 -14.15 16.06 7.68
N ILE A 213 -13.89 17.24 8.24
CA ILE A 213 -14.62 18.47 7.90
C ILE A 213 -14.26 18.96 6.49
N GLU A 214 -12.97 19.06 6.16
CA GLU A 214 -12.46 19.58 4.89
C GLU A 214 -12.97 18.76 3.69
N HIS A 215 -13.03 17.44 3.83
CA HIS A 215 -13.43 16.53 2.76
C HIS A 215 -14.89 16.09 2.83
N ASN A 216 -15.67 16.65 3.77
CA ASN A 216 -17.08 16.33 3.99
C ASN A 216 -17.36 14.81 3.99
N LEU A 217 -16.54 14.06 4.73
CA LEU A 217 -16.60 12.60 4.73
C LEU A 217 -17.90 12.14 5.40
N PRO A 218 -18.61 11.14 4.82
CA PRO A 218 -19.89 10.71 5.36
C PRO A 218 -19.69 10.03 6.73
N PRO A 219 -20.20 10.61 7.83
CA PRO A 219 -20.08 10.00 9.14
C PRO A 219 -21.04 8.82 9.27
N MET A 220 -20.66 7.85 10.09
CA MET A 220 -21.54 6.81 10.59
C MET A 220 -21.78 6.99 12.09
N PRO A 221 -22.93 6.53 12.63
CA PRO A 221 -23.13 6.47 14.07
C PRO A 221 -22.10 5.55 14.72
N VAL A 222 -21.66 5.89 15.92
CA VAL A 222 -20.72 5.07 16.67
C VAL A 222 -21.42 3.76 17.05
N LYS A 223 -20.73 2.62 16.85
CA LYS A 223 -21.23 1.32 17.29
C LYS A 223 -21.28 1.29 18.82
N ARG A 224 -22.49 1.43 19.36
CA ARG A 224 -22.75 1.44 20.82
C ARG A 224 -22.34 0.16 21.54
N THR A 225 -22.20 -0.94 20.81
CA THR A 225 -21.70 -2.23 21.33
C THR A 225 -20.18 -2.24 21.58
N ASP A 226 -19.45 -1.23 21.11
CA ASP A 226 -18.03 -1.09 21.43
C ASP A 226 -17.89 -0.66 22.89
N ALA A 227 -17.12 -1.42 23.68
CA ALA A 227 -16.87 -1.13 25.09
C ALA A 227 -16.24 0.25 25.33
N ARG A 228 -15.67 0.87 24.29
CA ARG A 228 -15.00 2.18 24.35
C ARG A 228 -15.89 3.31 23.83
N ALA A 229 -17.12 3.00 23.42
CA ALA A 229 -18.03 3.97 22.83
C ALA A 229 -18.30 5.15 23.77
N GLU A 230 -18.49 4.91 25.07
CA GLU A 230 -18.81 5.97 26.04
C GLU A 230 -17.74 7.07 26.10
N GLY A 231 -16.47 6.70 26.27
CA GLY A 231 -15.36 7.65 26.31
C GLY A 231 -15.12 8.36 24.97
N PHE A 232 -15.32 7.66 23.86
CA PHE A 232 -15.26 8.26 22.53
C PHE A 232 -16.37 9.29 22.33
N LEU A 233 -17.61 8.95 22.68
CA LEU A 233 -18.78 9.83 22.53
C LEU A 233 -18.61 11.11 23.35
N ALA A 234 -18.06 11.03 24.55
CA ALA A 234 -17.79 12.19 25.40
C ALA A 234 -16.79 13.16 24.77
N THR A 235 -15.83 12.65 23.99
CA THR A 235 -14.70 13.45 23.46
C THR A 235 -14.91 13.89 22.01
N HIS A 236 -15.55 13.05 21.20
CA HIS A 236 -15.65 13.19 19.74
C HIS A 236 -17.10 13.22 19.22
N GLY A 237 -18.08 12.94 20.08
CA GLY A 237 -19.49 12.85 19.70
C GLY A 237 -19.83 11.57 18.94
N ASP A 238 -21.05 11.49 18.42
CA ASP A 238 -21.62 10.29 17.78
C ASP A 238 -21.33 10.22 16.28
N LYS A 239 -20.07 10.48 15.89
CA LYS A 239 -19.63 10.43 14.49
C LYS A 239 -18.34 9.61 14.39
N SER A 240 -18.42 8.50 13.66
CA SER A 240 -17.26 7.72 13.23
C SER A 240 -17.07 7.80 11.72
N VAL A 241 -15.83 7.60 11.26
CA VAL A 241 -15.48 7.56 9.83
C VAL A 241 -14.49 6.44 9.59
N GLU A 242 -14.74 5.60 8.60
CA GLU A 242 -13.78 4.55 8.19
C GLU A 242 -12.80 5.09 7.14
N LEU A 243 -11.58 4.55 7.09
CA LEU A 243 -10.57 4.90 6.08
C LEU A 243 -11.07 4.67 4.65
N ASP A 244 -11.92 3.66 4.45
CA ASP A 244 -12.53 3.34 3.16
C ASP A 244 -13.48 4.46 2.66
N ALA A 245 -13.87 5.41 3.52
CA ALA A 245 -14.67 6.58 3.12
C ALA A 245 -13.82 7.65 2.39
N LEU A 246 -12.49 7.63 2.55
CA LEU A 246 -11.59 8.51 1.80
C LEU A 246 -11.48 8.02 0.35
N ASP A 247 -11.56 8.97 -0.59
CA ASP A 247 -11.26 8.66 -1.98
C ASP A 247 -9.81 8.13 -2.13
N PRO A 248 -9.56 7.06 -2.91
CA PRO A 248 -8.22 6.48 -3.04
C PRO A 248 -7.13 7.45 -3.51
N ASN A 249 -7.46 8.42 -4.37
CA ASN A 249 -6.49 9.41 -4.86
C ASN A 249 -6.18 10.44 -3.77
N LEU A 250 -7.22 10.86 -3.04
CA LEU A 250 -7.05 11.71 -1.87
C LEU A 250 -6.21 11.00 -0.81
N PHE A 251 -6.49 9.73 -0.51
CA PHE A 251 -5.74 8.95 0.47
C PHE A 251 -4.27 8.80 0.08
N THR A 252 -4.00 8.54 -1.21
CA THR A 252 -2.64 8.52 -1.78
C THR A 252 -1.91 9.85 -1.52
N THR A 253 -2.60 10.98 -1.76
CA THR A 253 -2.06 12.32 -1.52
C THR A 253 -1.77 12.57 -0.04
N VAL A 254 -2.67 12.14 0.86
CA VAL A 254 -2.49 12.25 2.31
C VAL A 254 -1.26 11.46 2.77
N VAL A 255 -1.11 10.21 2.32
CA VAL A 255 0.05 9.36 2.61
C VAL A 255 1.34 10.03 2.13
N GLU A 256 1.38 10.48 0.88
CA GLU A 256 2.57 11.11 0.30
C GLU A 256 2.95 12.39 1.03
N LYS A 257 1.97 13.27 1.33
CA LYS A 257 2.20 14.53 2.05
C LYS A 257 2.79 14.27 3.44
N ALA A 258 2.24 13.30 4.16
CA ALA A 258 2.72 12.94 5.50
C ALA A 258 4.15 12.41 5.49
N ILE A 259 4.50 11.57 4.49
CA ILE A 259 5.87 11.10 4.29
C ILE A 259 6.82 12.27 4.00
N ARG A 260 6.46 13.14 3.05
CA ARG A 260 7.30 14.27 2.62
C ARG A 260 7.61 15.23 3.76
N GLN A 261 6.67 15.46 4.67
CA GLN A 261 6.88 16.28 5.88
C GLN A 261 7.96 15.72 6.81
N GLN A 262 8.27 14.43 6.74
CA GLN A 262 9.33 13.82 7.55
C GLN A 262 10.72 13.89 6.90
N ILE A 263 10.82 14.32 5.64
CA ILE A 263 12.05 14.27 4.85
C ILE A 263 12.83 15.59 4.97
N ASN A 264 14.11 15.52 5.35
CA ASN A 264 15.03 16.61 5.10
C ASN A 264 15.41 16.62 3.62
N VAL A 265 14.83 17.55 2.87
CA VAL A 265 14.96 17.65 1.41
C VAL A 265 16.42 17.81 0.96
N ARG A 266 17.24 18.58 1.69
CA ARG A 266 18.67 18.76 1.34
C ARG A 266 19.42 17.43 1.42
N ARG A 267 19.26 16.68 2.51
CA ARG A 267 19.90 15.38 2.70
C ARG A 267 19.37 14.32 1.73
N TRP A 268 18.07 14.36 1.42
CA TRP A 268 17.44 13.47 0.45
C TRP A 268 18.02 13.67 -0.95
N ASN A 269 18.04 14.92 -1.42
CA ASN A 269 18.57 15.28 -2.73
C ASN A 269 20.08 14.98 -2.85
N SER A 270 20.84 15.18 -1.77
CA SER A 270 22.26 14.76 -1.72
C SER A 270 22.42 13.25 -1.91
N LYS A 271 21.56 12.43 -1.27
CA LYS A 271 21.57 10.98 -1.45
C LYS A 271 21.21 10.56 -2.89
N ILE A 272 20.20 11.19 -3.49
CA ILE A 272 19.82 10.95 -4.89
C ILE A 272 20.99 11.23 -5.83
N ARG A 273 21.67 12.38 -5.67
CA ARG A 273 22.86 12.73 -6.48
C ARG A 273 23.96 11.67 -6.34
N LYS A 274 24.25 11.25 -5.11
CA LYS A 274 25.26 10.22 -4.86
C LYS A 274 24.92 8.87 -5.50
N ILE A 275 23.66 8.45 -5.44
CA ILE A 275 23.20 7.21 -6.10
C ILE A 275 23.37 7.35 -7.63
N LYS A 276 23.05 8.50 -8.21
CA LYS A 276 23.20 8.74 -9.65
C LYS A 276 24.67 8.66 -10.08
N GLU A 277 25.58 9.30 -9.33
CA GLU A 277 27.03 9.22 -9.59
C GLU A 277 27.53 7.78 -9.52
N LEU A 278 27.13 7.03 -8.49
CA LEU A 278 27.54 5.62 -8.34
C LEU A 278 26.95 4.73 -9.44
N LYS A 279 25.74 5.00 -9.91
CA LYS A 279 25.14 4.28 -11.04
C LYS A 279 25.96 4.48 -12.33
N ILE A 280 26.39 5.71 -12.60
CA ILE A 280 27.26 6.00 -13.75
C ILE A 280 28.58 5.25 -13.59
N TRP A 281 29.21 5.33 -12.41
CA TRP A 281 30.45 4.63 -12.14
C TRP A 281 30.34 3.10 -12.30
N ILE A 282 29.24 2.47 -11.81
CA ILE A 282 29.00 1.03 -11.99
C ILE A 282 28.82 0.71 -13.48
N LYS A 283 28.05 1.54 -14.21
CA LYS A 283 27.85 1.36 -15.65
C LYS A 283 29.18 1.38 -16.40
N ASP A 284 30.00 2.40 -16.17
CA ASP A 284 31.31 2.52 -16.81
C ASP A 284 32.19 1.28 -16.54
N LYS A 285 32.13 0.73 -15.32
CA LYS A 285 32.85 -0.49 -14.97
C LYS A 285 32.31 -1.75 -15.64
N LEU A 286 31.01 -1.83 -15.88
CA LEU A 286 30.40 -2.95 -16.60
C LEU A 286 30.73 -2.87 -18.11
N ASP A 287 30.70 -1.68 -18.69
CA ASP A 287 31.08 -1.43 -20.08
C ASP A 287 32.57 -1.77 -20.32
N ASP A 288 33.45 -1.50 -19.33
CA ASP A 288 34.86 -1.92 -19.37
C ASP A 288 35.00 -3.46 -19.35
N ILE A 289 34.21 -4.17 -18.53
CA ILE A 289 34.24 -5.63 -18.42
C ILE A 289 33.74 -6.29 -19.72
N GLU A 290 32.68 -5.76 -20.33
CA GLU A 290 32.14 -6.28 -21.59
C GLU A 290 33.20 -6.28 -22.70
N LYS A 291 33.94 -5.18 -22.86
CA LYS A 291 35.01 -5.09 -23.87
C LYS A 291 36.12 -6.13 -23.67
N VAL A 292 36.44 -6.46 -22.42
CA VAL A 292 37.44 -7.50 -22.11
C VAL A 292 36.92 -8.87 -22.50
N ILE A 293 35.65 -9.17 -22.18
CA ILE A 293 35.03 -10.44 -22.52
C ILE A 293 34.95 -10.62 -24.04
N ASP A 294 34.53 -9.58 -24.77
CA ASP A 294 34.41 -9.64 -26.24
C ASP A 294 35.78 -9.86 -26.90
N ALA A 295 36.82 -9.16 -26.43
CA ALA A 295 38.19 -9.33 -26.94
C ALA A 295 38.74 -10.74 -26.70
N GLU A 296 38.40 -11.37 -25.58
CA GLU A 296 38.86 -12.71 -25.24
C GLU A 296 38.11 -13.79 -26.05
N VAL A 297 36.81 -13.60 -26.30
CA VAL A 297 36.02 -14.45 -27.21
C VAL A 297 36.55 -14.37 -28.64
N GLU A 298 36.80 -13.17 -29.17
CA GLU A 298 37.38 -13.00 -30.51
C GLU A 298 38.77 -13.62 -30.66
N SER A 299 39.53 -13.73 -29.55
CA SER A 299 40.85 -14.36 -29.54
C SER A 299 40.81 -15.89 -29.52
N LEU A 300 39.72 -16.49 -29.03
CA LEU A 300 39.50 -17.94 -28.99
C LEU A 300 38.90 -18.50 -30.28
N GLU A 301 38.30 -17.65 -31.11
CA GLU A 301 37.73 -18.00 -32.42
C GLU A 301 38.73 -17.88 -33.59
N LYS A 302 39.96 -17.40 -33.33
CA LYS A 302 41.09 -17.35 -34.29
C LYS A 302 42.07 -18.50 -34.09
#